data_AF-A0A7V3I700-F1
#
_entry.id   AF-A0A7V3I700-F1
#
_cell.length_a   1.000
_cell.length_b   1.000
_cell.length_c   1.000
_cell.angle_alpha   90.00
_cell.angle_beta   90.00
_cell.angle_gamma   90.00
#
_symmetry.space_group_name_H-M   'P 1'
#
loop_
_entity.id
_entity.type
_entity.pdbx_description
1 polymer ?
#
loop_
_entity_poly.entity_id
_entity_poly.type
_entity_poly.pdbx_seq_one_letter_code
_entity_poly.pdbx_strand_id
1 'polypeptide(L)'
;MIVVRLAQFNIKRIVRHRGLRWVLALLPVTVALARSLFAQNKSLLVATELCPLACALLVAAALYAQWSVDCVSGLSTGLRASPISRRGLALSRVLSGVCILAAQMAVFAAILAIRF
;
A
#
# COMPACT_ATOMS: atom_id res chain seq x y z
N MET A 1 8.44 -20.92 3.85
CA MET A 1 7.93 -20.17 5.03
C MET A 1 8.63 -18.84 5.30
N ILE A 2 9.96 -18.72 5.12
CA ILE A 2 10.73 -17.50 5.46
C ILE A 2 10.22 -16.24 4.73
N VAL A 3 9.89 -16.36 3.43
CA VAL A 3 9.39 -15.24 2.61
C VAL A 3 8.10 -14.62 3.15
N VAL A 4 7.18 -15.46 3.64
CA VAL A 4 5.89 -15.02 4.20
C VAL A 4 6.09 -14.27 5.52
N ARG A 5 7.00 -14.76 6.38
CA ARG A 5 7.35 -14.07 7.63
C ARG A 5 8.02 -12.72 7.35
N LEU A 6 8.86 -12.64 6.31
CA LEU A 6 9.48 -11.39 5.88
C LEU A 6 8.44 -10.39 5.35
N ALA A 7 7.46 -10.87 4.57
CA ALA A 7 6.35 -10.06 4.10
C ALA A 7 5.49 -9.53 5.26
N GLN A 8 5.18 -10.38 6.26
CA GLN A 8 4.47 -9.95 7.48
C GLN A 8 5.26 -8.92 8.28
N PHE A 9 6.57 -9.09 8.40
CA PHE A 9 7.44 -8.12 9.06
C PHE A 9 7.42 -6.77 8.34
N ASN A 10 7.50 -6.77 7.01
CA ASN A 10 7.39 -5.57 6.19
C ASN A 10 6.04 -4.87 6.39
N ILE A 11 4.92 -5.61 6.34
CA ILE A 11 3.59 -5.06 6.57
C ILE A 11 3.48 -4.45 7.98
N LYS A 12 3.95 -5.15 9.02
CA LYS A 12 3.97 -4.61 10.39
C LYS A 12 4.79 -3.32 10.50
N ARG A 13 5.90 -3.21 9.78
CA ARG A 13 6.76 -2.03 9.80
C ARG A 13 6.10 -0.84 9.11
N ILE A 14 5.48 -1.06 7.95
CA ILE A 14 4.68 -0.05 7.23
C ILE A 14 3.56 0.44 8.11
N VAL A 15 2.81 -0.50 8.70
CA VAL A 15 1.72 -0.17 9.61
C VAL A 15 2.27 0.53 10.85
N ARG A 16 3.46 0.26 11.39
CA ARG A 16 3.96 1.00 12.56
C ARG A 16 4.46 2.41 12.23
N HIS A 17 4.87 2.67 10.99
CA HIS A 17 5.40 3.96 10.59
C HIS A 17 4.28 5.01 10.53
N ARG A 18 4.33 6.01 11.43
CA ARG A 18 3.28 7.05 11.51
C ARG A 18 3.04 7.73 10.16
N GLY A 19 4.10 8.09 9.43
CA GLY A 19 3.99 8.72 8.12
C GLY A 19 3.25 7.85 7.08
N LEU A 20 3.61 6.57 6.98
CA LEU A 20 2.95 5.65 6.05
C LEU A 20 1.50 5.36 6.45
N ARG A 21 1.18 5.30 7.76
CA ARG A 21 -0.22 5.22 8.22
C ARG A 21 -1.04 6.39 7.72
N TRP A 22 -0.55 7.62 7.87
CA TRP A 22 -1.26 8.81 7.43
C TRP A 22 -1.46 8.81 5.92
N VAL A 23 -0.43 8.45 5.15
CA VAL A 23 -0.52 8.35 3.69
C VAL A 23 -1.54 7.28 3.26
N LEU A 24 -1.57 6.14 3.93
CA LEU A 24 -2.55 5.07 3.67
C LEU A 24 -3.98 5.44 4.10
N ALA A 25 -4.13 6.29 5.13
CA ALA A 25 -5.42 6.75 5.62
C ALA A 25 -5.96 7.98 4.86
N LEU A 26 -5.08 8.78 4.24
CA LEU A 26 -5.49 9.93 3.44
C LEU A 26 -6.31 9.52 2.22
N LEU A 27 -5.98 8.40 1.58
CA LEU A 27 -6.70 7.92 0.40
C LEU A 27 -8.20 7.64 0.67
N PRO A 28 -8.59 6.80 1.66
CA PRO A 28 -10.01 6.58 1.92
C PRO A 28 -10.73 7.86 2.36
N VAL A 29 -10.04 8.79 3.04
CA VAL A 29 -10.61 10.09 3.43
C VAL A 29 -10.86 10.98 2.22
N THR A 30 -9.91 11.10 1.29
CA THR A 30 -10.09 11.89 0.06
C THR A 30 -11.16 11.29 -0.84
N VAL A 31 -11.26 9.96 -0.90
CA VAL A 31 -12.35 9.26 -1.62
C VAL A 31 -13.70 9.53 -0.97
N ALA A 32 -13.80 9.42 0.36
CA ALA A 32 -15.05 9.68 1.07
C ALA A 32 -15.51 11.14 0.91
N LEU A 33 -14.58 12.09 0.96
CA LEU A 33 -14.83 13.52 0.71
C LEU A 33 -15.19 13.78 -0.76
N ALA A 34 -14.49 13.17 -1.71
CA ALA A 34 -14.85 13.28 -3.13
C ALA A 34 -16.25 12.73 -3.37
N ARG A 35 -16.61 11.61 -2.73
CA ARG A 35 -17.96 11.05 -2.83
C ARG A 35 -19.02 11.98 -2.24
N SER A 36 -18.79 12.59 -1.07
CA SER A 36 -19.76 13.52 -0.48
C SER A 36 -19.92 14.79 -1.32
N LEU A 37 -18.83 15.28 -1.93
CA LEU A 37 -18.84 16.49 -2.76
C LEU A 37 -19.41 16.24 -4.18
N PHE A 38 -19.23 15.04 -4.74
CA PHE A 38 -19.64 14.70 -6.11
C PHE A 38 -20.82 13.72 -6.18
N ALA A 39 -21.62 13.61 -5.12
CA ALA A 39 -22.73 12.66 -4.96
C ALA A 39 -23.79 12.68 -6.08
N GLN A 40 -23.81 13.71 -6.94
CA GLN A 40 -24.86 13.90 -7.96
C GLN A 40 -24.43 13.73 -9.42
N ASN A 41 -23.16 13.40 -9.76
CA ASN A 41 -22.73 13.46 -11.16
C ASN A 41 -21.90 12.27 -11.67
N LYS A 42 -21.92 12.12 -13.00
CA LYS A 42 -21.12 11.19 -13.85
C LYS A 42 -19.62 11.16 -13.51
N SER A 43 -19.12 12.10 -12.71
CA SER A 43 -17.79 12.14 -12.11
C SER A 43 -17.46 10.94 -11.21
N LEU A 44 -18.48 10.24 -10.68
CA LEU A 44 -18.26 9.04 -9.85
C LEU A 44 -17.65 7.88 -10.65
N LEU A 45 -18.00 7.76 -11.95
CA LEU A 45 -17.40 6.79 -12.89
C LEU A 45 -15.93 7.10 -13.17
N VAL A 46 -15.57 8.37 -13.29
CA VAL A 46 -14.19 8.81 -13.51
C VAL A 46 -13.35 8.62 -12.23
N ALA A 47 -13.94 8.87 -11.06
CA ALA A 47 -13.30 8.59 -9.78
C ALA A 47 -13.03 7.09 -9.58
N THR A 48 -13.93 6.20 -10.00
CA THR A 48 -13.71 4.75 -9.95
C THR A 48 -12.61 4.26 -10.88
N GLU A 49 -12.40 4.91 -12.02
CA GLU A 49 -11.32 4.59 -12.98
C GLU A 49 -9.95 5.11 -12.50
N LEU A 50 -9.90 6.30 -11.91
CA LEU A 50 -8.65 6.93 -11.44
C LEU A 50 -8.20 6.40 -10.07
N CYS A 51 -9.10 5.88 -9.25
CA CYS A 51 -8.78 5.32 -7.94
C CYS A 51 -7.82 4.12 -7.94
N PRO A 52 -7.97 3.09 -8.79
CA PRO A 52 -7.01 1.99 -8.81
C PRO A 52 -5.60 2.46 -9.20
N LEU A 53 -5.50 3.47 -10.06
CA LEU A 53 -4.24 4.14 -10.42
C LEU A 53 -3.64 4.88 -9.22
N ALA A 54 -4.45 5.65 -8.49
CA ALA A 54 -4.00 6.33 -7.28
C ALA A 54 -3.56 5.34 -6.19
N CYS A 55 -4.30 4.24 -5.98
CA CYS A 55 -3.92 3.13 -5.10
C CYS A 55 -2.59 2.51 -5.53
N ALA A 56 -2.40 2.23 -6.82
CA ALA A 56 -1.17 1.64 -7.34
C ALA A 56 0.04 2.57 -7.13
N LEU A 57 -0.11 3.88 -7.40
CA LEU A 57 0.94 4.87 -7.18
C LEU A 57 1.28 5.01 -5.69
N LEU A 58 0.29 5.01 -4.80
CA LEU A 58 0.52 5.05 -3.36
C LEU A 58 1.21 3.81 -2.83
N VAL A 59 0.84 2.63 -3.33
CA VAL A 59 1.54 1.38 -2.99
C VAL A 59 2.98 1.40 -3.51
N ALA A 60 3.21 1.89 -4.73
CA ALA A 60 4.55 2.07 -5.28
C ALA A 60 5.38 3.06 -4.45
N ALA A 61 4.81 4.20 -4.07
CA ALA A 61 5.45 5.19 -3.22
C ALA A 61 5.77 4.62 -1.82
N ALA A 62 4.86 3.84 -1.23
CA ALA A 62 5.07 3.18 0.04
C ALA A 62 6.21 2.14 -0.03
N LEU A 63 6.24 1.33 -1.09
CA LEU A 63 7.31 0.37 -1.34
C LEU A 63 8.66 1.06 -1.58
N TYR A 64 8.68 2.18 -2.30
CA TYR A 64 9.88 2.97 -2.53
C TYR A 64 10.40 3.63 -1.25
N ALA A 65 9.52 4.25 -0.46
CA ALA A 65 9.87 4.83 0.83
C ALA A 65 10.42 3.76 1.80
N GLN A 66 9.88 2.55 1.74
CA GLN A 66 10.40 1.45 2.53
C GLN A 66 11.76 0.96 2.02
N TRP A 67 11.95 0.93 0.70
CA TRP A 67 13.25 0.62 0.10
C TRP A 67 14.32 1.65 0.48
N SER A 68 14.01 2.94 0.43
CA SER A 68 14.94 3.99 0.82
C SER A 68 15.29 3.90 2.31
N VAL A 69 14.31 3.67 3.18
CA VAL A 69 14.54 3.42 4.61
C VAL A 69 15.41 2.18 4.82
N ASP A 70 15.17 1.09 4.10
CA ASP A 70 15.99 -0.14 4.18
C ASP A 70 17.44 0.07 3.73
N CYS A 71 17.67 0.93 2.74
CA CYS A 71 19.01 1.32 2.30
C CYS A 71 19.72 2.15 3.37
N VAL A 72 19.07 3.18 3.92
CA VAL A 72 19.63 4.03 4.98
C VAL A 72 19.89 3.25 6.27
N SER A 73 19.01 2.29 6.61
CA SER A 73 19.13 1.46 7.81
C SER A 73 20.24 0.40 7.71
N GLY A 74 20.92 0.24 6.57
CA GLY A 74 21.83 -0.88 6.32
C GLY A 74 21.13 -2.25 6.32
N LEU A 75 19.80 -2.30 6.35
CA LEU A 75 19.04 -3.55 6.30
C LEU A 75 19.25 -4.25 4.96
N SER A 76 19.40 -3.46 3.90
CA SER A 76 19.67 -3.99 2.55
C SER A 76 21.00 -4.73 2.44
N THR A 77 22.04 -4.29 3.16
CA THR A 77 23.35 -4.95 3.22
C THR A 77 23.29 -6.19 4.11
N GLY A 78 22.62 -6.11 5.27
CA GLY A 78 22.39 -7.26 6.13
C GLY A 78 21.55 -8.37 5.49
N LEU A 79 20.51 -8.01 4.72
CA LEU A 79 19.66 -8.97 4.00
C LEU A 79 20.37 -9.59 2.79
N ARG A 80 21.36 -8.90 2.19
CA ARG A 80 22.21 -9.45 1.12
C ARG A 80 23.29 -10.41 1.65
N ALA A 81 23.72 -10.24 2.90
CA ALA A 81 24.65 -11.14 3.58
C ALA A 81 23.94 -12.39 4.15
N SER A 82 22.62 -12.34 4.25
CA SER A 82 21.77 -13.47 4.67
C SER A 82 21.67 -14.54 3.56
N PRO A 83 21.49 -15.82 3.90
CA PRO A 83 21.32 -16.92 2.95
C PRO A 83 20.01 -16.86 2.13
N ILE A 84 19.24 -15.78 2.26
CA ILE A 84 17.98 -15.59 1.52
C ILE A 84 18.30 -15.19 0.08
N SER A 85 17.78 -15.95 -0.88
CA SER A 85 17.96 -15.64 -2.30
C SER A 85 17.41 -14.25 -2.65
N ARG A 86 18.09 -13.53 -3.56
CA ARG A 86 17.63 -12.22 -4.07
C ARG A 86 16.18 -12.27 -4.58
N ARG A 87 15.79 -13.40 -5.17
CA ARG A 87 14.42 -13.66 -5.63
C ARG A 87 13.42 -13.75 -4.47
N GLY A 88 13.78 -14.37 -3.36
CA GLY A 88 12.94 -14.44 -2.16
C GLY A 88 12.72 -13.07 -1.50
N LEU A 89 13.74 -12.22 -1.49
CA LEU A 89 13.62 -10.83 -1.03
C LEU A 89 12.69 -10.01 -1.92
N ALA A 90 12.86 -10.09 -3.23
CA ALA A 90 11.97 -9.43 -4.19
C ALA A 90 10.52 -9.91 -4.04
N LEU A 91 10.31 -11.23 -3.96
CA LEU A 91 9.00 -11.84 -3.74
C LEU A 91 8.34 -11.34 -2.46
N SER A 92 9.08 -11.24 -1.35
CA SER A 92 8.52 -10.75 -0.08
C SER A 92 7.99 -9.31 -0.19
N ARG A 93 8.66 -8.46 -0.98
CA ARG A 93 8.26 -7.08 -1.21
C ARG A 93 7.05 -6.98 -2.12
N VAL A 94 7.03 -7.78 -3.20
CA VAL A 94 5.87 -7.89 -4.09
C VAL A 94 4.65 -8.38 -3.31
N LEU A 95 4.80 -9.44 -2.50
CA LEU A 95 3.74 -9.95 -1.63
C LEU A 95 3.22 -8.88 -0.67
N SER A 96 4.10 -8.15 0.01
CA SER A 96 3.66 -7.06 0.89
C SER A 96 2.93 -5.95 0.11
N GLY A 97 3.41 -5.59 -1.08
CA GLY A 97 2.77 -4.59 -1.93
C GLY A 97 1.37 -5.01 -2.39
N VAL A 98 1.24 -6.24 -2.88
CA VAL A 98 -0.04 -6.82 -3.31
C VAL A 98 -1.03 -6.89 -2.15
N CYS A 99 -0.60 -7.29 -0.96
CA CYS A 99 -1.49 -7.31 0.21
C CYS A 99 -2.00 -5.91 0.58
N ILE A 100 -1.15 -4.89 0.52
CA ILE A 100 -1.55 -3.50 0.84
C ILE A 100 -2.49 -2.97 -0.24
N LEU A 101 -2.20 -3.24 -1.52
CA LEU A 101 -3.08 -2.86 -2.62
C LEU A 101 -4.46 -3.50 -2.46
N ALA A 102 -4.52 -4.80 -2.19
CA ALA A 102 -5.76 -5.52 -1.96
C ALA A 102 -6.55 -4.94 -0.77
N ALA A 103 -5.88 -4.60 0.33
CA ALA A 103 -6.52 -3.96 1.48
C ALA A 103 -7.08 -2.57 1.12
N GLN A 104 -6.34 -1.75 0.37
CA GLN A 104 -6.80 -0.44 -0.08
C GLN A 104 -8.01 -0.54 -1.03
N MET A 105 -7.96 -1.48 -1.97
CA MET A 105 -9.07 -1.75 -2.88
C MET A 105 -10.31 -2.27 -2.13
N ALA A 106 -10.13 -3.10 -1.10
CA ALA A 106 -11.24 -3.58 -0.26
C ALA A 106 -11.88 -2.44 0.55
N VAL A 107 -11.08 -1.54 1.14
CA VAL A 107 -11.59 -0.35 1.85
C VAL A 107 -12.33 0.56 0.87
N PHE A 108 -11.78 0.78 -0.33
CA PHE A 108 -12.44 1.55 -1.38
C PHE A 108 -13.78 0.95 -1.80
N ALA A 109 -13.82 -0.36 -2.06
CA ALA A 109 -15.04 -1.07 -2.39
C ALA A 109 -16.08 -0.99 -1.27
N ALA A 110 -15.65 -1.06 0.00
CA ALA A 110 -16.53 -0.88 1.15
C ALA A 110 -17.11 0.55 1.21
N ILE A 111 -16.28 1.57 0.99
CA ILE A 111 -16.73 2.98 0.93
C ILE A 111 -17.73 3.18 -0.21
N LEU A 112 -17.52 2.53 -1.36
CA LEU A 112 -18.46 2.54 -2.48
C LEU A 112 -19.77 1.79 -2.20
N ALA A 113 -19.69 0.65 -1.51
CA ALA A 113 -20.83 -0.19 -1.17
C ALA A 113 -21.76 0.44 -0.13
N ILE A 114 -21.27 1.35 0.72
CA ILE A 114 -22.13 2.16 1.60
C ILE A 114 -23.01 3.04 0.70
N ARG A 115 -24.24 2.58 0.45
CA ARG A 115 -25.32 3.38 -0.14
C ARG A 115 -26.06 4.06 1.00
N PHE A 116 -26.01 5.39 1.00
CA PHE A 116 -27.03 6.23 1.62
C PHE A 116 -28.11 6.52 0.59
#